data_AF-A0A0V8JQ43-F1
#
_entry.id   AF-A0A0V8JQ43-F1
#
_cell.length_a   1.000
_cell.length_b   1.000
_cell.length_c   1.000
_cell.angle_alpha   90.00
_cell.angle_beta   90.00
_cell.angle_gamma   90.00
#
_symmetry.space_group_name_H-M   'P 1'
#
loop_
_entity.id
_entity.type
_entity.pdbx_description
1 polymer ?
#
loop_
_entity_poly.entity_id
_entity_poly.type
_entity_poly.pdbx_seq_one_letter_code
_entity_poly.pdbx_strand_id
1 'polypeptide(L)'
;MSKLFTYFPLICFLIILLGLEESVMKWALLVFMAIGILIAKNSRKNMQSEEVEYDDRVNSNITKWSLRTMYVMNALLFIMLVLENYHISLIKLNINFILIYLLITLFIPFYIIPLIIKKF
;
A
#
# COMPACT_ATOMS: atom_id res chain seq x y z
N MET A 1 3.24 13.52 8.28
CA MET A 1 2.02 13.15 7.50
C MET A 1 0.76 13.44 8.30
N SER A 2 -0.27 14.04 7.71
CA SER A 2 -1.57 14.20 8.40
C SER A 2 -2.20 12.83 8.68
N LYS A 3 -2.96 12.71 9.77
CA LYS A 3 -3.64 11.44 10.16
C LYS A 3 -4.45 10.83 9.00
N LEU A 4 -5.00 11.69 8.12
CA LEU A 4 -5.73 11.31 6.91
C LEU A 4 -4.94 10.35 6.01
N PHE A 5 -3.66 10.62 5.74
CA PHE A 5 -2.83 9.77 4.87
C PHE A 5 -2.56 8.38 5.43
N THR A 6 -2.83 8.15 6.72
CA THR A 6 -2.71 6.81 7.33
C THR A 6 -4.01 6.03 7.24
N TYR A 7 -5.14 6.66 7.55
CA TYR A 7 -6.41 5.96 7.62
C TYR A 7 -7.11 5.84 6.27
N PHE A 8 -6.91 6.80 5.37
CA PHE A 8 -7.55 6.79 4.05
C PHE A 8 -7.17 5.55 3.21
N PRO A 9 -5.88 5.18 3.04
CA PRO A 9 -5.52 3.96 2.32
C PRO A 9 -6.09 2.69 2.96
N LEU A 10 -6.23 2.69 4.29
CA LEU A 10 -6.76 1.57 5.07
C LEU A 10 -8.26 1.38 4.80
N ILE A 11 -9.02 2.48 4.77
CA ILE A 11 -10.45 2.46 4.42
C ILE A 11 -10.63 2.00 2.97
N CYS A 12 -9.84 2.54 2.04
CA CYS A 12 -9.87 2.09 0.65
C CYS A 12 -9.53 0.60 0.52
N PHE A 13 -8.52 0.12 1.26
CA PHE A 13 -8.16 -1.29 1.30
C PHE A 13 -9.34 -2.15 1.76
N LEU A 14 -10.01 -1.77 2.85
CA LEU A 14 -11.20 -2.49 3.35
C LEU A 14 -12.33 -2.52 2.32
N ILE A 15 -12.62 -1.40 1.64
CA ILE A 15 -13.65 -1.33 0.60
C ILE A 15 -13.32 -2.28 -0.55
N ILE A 16 -12.08 -2.27 -1.04
CA ILE A 16 -11.64 -3.14 -2.14
C ILE A 16 -11.70 -4.62 -1.72
N LEU A 17 -11.35 -4.92 -0.47
CA LEU A 17 -11.38 -6.26 0.07
C LEU A 17 -12.80 -6.84 0.20
N LEU A 18 -13.83 -5.99 0.36
CA LEU A 18 -15.23 -6.43 0.30
C LEU A 18 -15.61 -6.96 -1.08
N GLY A 19 -15.00 -6.42 -2.15
CA GLY A 19 -15.22 -6.86 -3.53
C GLY A 19 -14.56 -8.20 -3.88
N LEU A 20 -13.64 -8.71 -3.04
CA LEU A 20 -13.06 -10.04 -3.22
C LEU A 20 -14.06 -11.12 -2.79
N GLU A 21 -14.20 -12.14 -3.63
CA GLU A 21 -14.93 -13.36 -3.32
C GLU A 21 -14.41 -14.02 -2.03
N GLU A 22 -15.31 -14.71 -1.35
CA GLU A 22 -15.00 -15.38 -0.09
C GLU A 22 -14.00 -16.52 -0.36
N SER A 23 -12.75 -16.28 0.02
CA SER A 23 -11.62 -17.14 -0.29
C SER A 23 -10.58 -17.09 0.82
N VAL A 24 -9.77 -18.13 0.93
CA VAL A 24 -8.62 -18.18 1.86
C VAL A 24 -7.70 -16.96 1.65
N MET A 25 -7.58 -16.48 0.41
CA MET A 25 -6.79 -15.30 0.07
C MET A 25 -7.31 -14.02 0.74
N LYS A 26 -8.63 -13.81 0.77
CA LYS A 26 -9.27 -12.66 1.44
C LYS A 26 -8.92 -12.64 2.93
N TRP A 27 -8.98 -13.79 3.58
CA TRP A 27 -8.61 -13.94 4.99
C TRP A 27 -7.12 -13.74 5.24
N ALA A 28 -6.26 -14.29 4.36
CA ALA A 28 -4.82 -14.07 4.43
C ALA A 28 -4.46 -12.58 4.32
N LEU A 29 -5.09 -11.85 3.39
CA LEU A 29 -4.91 -10.40 3.22
C LEU A 29 -5.35 -9.61 4.45
N LEU A 30 -6.45 -9.99 5.10
CA LEU A 30 -6.89 -9.39 6.36
C LEU A 30 -5.87 -9.59 7.48
N VAL A 31 -5.34 -10.81 7.63
CA VAL A 31 -4.31 -11.12 8.63
C VAL A 31 -3.04 -10.30 8.36
N PHE A 32 -2.58 -10.26 7.11
CA PHE A 32 -1.42 -9.44 6.72
C PHE A 32 -1.63 -7.96 7.00
N MET A 33 -2.82 -7.43 6.68
CA MET A 33 -3.15 -6.03 6.96
C MET A 33 -3.13 -5.75 8.46
N ALA A 34 -3.75 -6.61 9.28
CA ALA A 34 -3.79 -6.46 10.74
C ALA A 34 -2.38 -6.45 11.34
N ILE A 35 -1.52 -7.39 10.94
CA ILE A 35 -0.12 -7.45 11.37
C ILE A 35 0.62 -6.18 10.92
N GLY A 36 0.46 -5.76 9.66
CA GLY A 36 1.08 -4.55 9.12
C GLY A 36 0.70 -3.29 9.88
N ILE A 37 -0.58 -3.15 10.25
CA ILE A 37 -1.08 -2.03 11.05
C ILE A 37 -0.48 -2.06 12.46
N LEU A 38 -0.41 -3.23 13.10
CA LEU A 38 0.19 -3.36 14.43
C LEU A 38 1.67 -2.96 14.42
N ILE A 39 2.43 -3.43 13.42
CA ILE A 39 3.84 -3.06 13.24
C ILE A 39 3.96 -1.55 13.00
N ALA A 40 3.16 -0.99 12.09
CA ALA A 40 3.20 0.43 11.79
C ALA A 40 2.81 1.30 13.00
N LYS A 41 1.82 0.87 13.79
CA LYS A 41 1.41 1.55 15.02
C LYS A 41 2.51 1.48 16.08
N ASN A 42 3.11 0.31 16.29
CA ASN A 42 4.18 0.13 17.28
C ASN A 42 5.43 0.95 16.91
N SER A 43 5.83 0.91 15.65
CA SER A 43 6.92 1.73 15.11
C SER A 43 6.68 3.21 15.37
N ARG A 44 5.45 3.72 15.15
CA ARG A 44 5.11 5.12 15.44
C ARG A 44 5.06 5.47 16.94
N LYS A 45 4.67 4.52 17.80
CA LYS A 45 4.60 4.76 19.26
C LYS A 45 6.00 4.91 19.85
N ASN A 46 6.93 4.04 19.45
CA ASN A 46 8.32 4.10 19.89
C ASN A 46 9.02 5.39 19.41
N MET A 47 8.53 6.01 18.33
CA MET A 47 9.03 7.28 17.80
C MET A 47 8.58 8.52 18.60
N GLN A 48 7.55 8.44 19.45
CA GLN A 48 7.12 9.59 20.28
C GLN A 48 7.87 9.66 21.63
N SER A 49 8.50 8.57 22.05
CA SER A 49 9.24 8.48 23.32
C SER A 49 10.71 8.88 23.21
N GLU A 50 11.27 8.89 22.01
CA GLU A 50 12.62 9.42 21.76
C GLU A 50 12.44 10.84 21.20
N GLU A 51 12.93 11.85 21.94
CA GLU A 51 12.95 13.27 21.54
C GLU A 51 13.93 13.51 20.37
N VAL A 52 13.81 12.72 19.30
CA VAL A 52 14.55 12.91 18.06
C VAL A 52 13.80 13.97 17.29
N GLU A 53 14.42 15.14 17.22
CA GLU A 53 14.18 16.22 16.27
C GLU A 53 13.57 15.64 14.99
N TYR A 54 12.27 15.91 14.79
CA TYR A 54 11.47 15.33 13.72
C TYR A 54 12.01 15.87 12.40
N ASP A 55 12.97 15.17 11.80
CA ASP A 55 13.63 15.65 10.58
C ASP A 55 12.62 15.70 9.44
N ASP A 56 12.13 16.91 9.16
CA ASP A 56 11.19 17.20 8.09
C ASP A 56 11.69 16.67 6.72
N ARG A 57 13.00 16.51 6.55
CA ARG A 57 13.59 15.89 5.35
C ARG A 57 13.20 14.44 5.21
N VAL A 58 13.22 13.67 6.30
CA VAL A 58 12.82 12.26 6.30
C VAL A 58 11.34 12.13 5.95
N ASN A 59 10.47 12.94 6.55
CA ASN A 59 9.03 12.92 6.25
C ASN A 59 8.71 13.37 4.81
N SER A 60 9.45 14.35 4.29
CA SER A 60 9.38 14.77 2.88
C SER A 60 9.82 13.65 1.93
N ASN A 61 10.93 12.98 2.23
CA ASN A 61 11.43 11.84 1.46
C ASN A 61 10.44 10.67 1.46
N ILE A 62 9.88 10.31 2.62
CA ILE A 62 8.85 9.27 2.71
C ILE A 62 7.68 9.61 1.80
N THR A 63 7.17 10.84 1.89
CA THR A 63 6.01 11.26 1.09
C THR A 63 6.32 11.19 -0.40
N LYS A 64 7.48 11.71 -0.82
CA LYS A 64 7.94 11.73 -2.22
C LYS A 64 8.07 10.32 -2.78
N TRP A 65 8.69 9.40 -2.04
CA TRP A 65 8.87 8.02 -2.46
C TRP A 65 7.57 7.23 -2.44
N SER A 66 6.72 7.42 -1.43
CA SER A 66 5.39 6.79 -1.37
C SER A 66 4.58 7.16 -2.62
N LEU A 67 4.52 8.45 -2.96
CA LEU A 67 3.83 8.92 -4.16
C LEU A 67 4.46 8.37 -5.45
N ARG A 68 5.79 8.37 -5.55
CA ARG A 68 6.49 7.81 -6.71
C ARG A 68 6.18 6.32 -6.90
N THR A 69 6.22 5.54 -5.83
CA THR A 69 5.87 4.11 -5.87
C THR A 69 4.42 3.92 -6.29
N MET A 70 3.49 4.73 -5.76
CA MET A 70 2.08 4.68 -6.14
C MET A 70 1.89 4.97 -7.63
N TYR A 71 2.56 6.00 -8.19
CA TYR A 71 2.48 6.32 -9.61
C TYR A 71 3.04 5.20 -10.49
N VAL A 72 4.20 4.64 -10.12
CA VAL A 72 4.80 3.52 -10.86
C VAL A 72 3.87 2.31 -10.87
N MET A 73 3.29 1.96 -9.72
CA MET A 73 2.34 0.85 -9.64
C MET A 73 1.06 1.12 -10.46
N ASN A 74 0.51 2.33 -10.43
CA ASN A 74 -0.66 2.64 -11.27
C ASN A 74 -0.32 2.63 -12.77
N ALA A 75 0.87 3.11 -13.17
CA ALA A 75 1.33 3.05 -14.55
C ALA A 75 1.49 1.59 -15.03
N LEU A 76 2.03 0.71 -14.18
CA LEU A 76 2.12 -0.73 -14.48
C LEU A 76 0.75 -1.36 -14.67
N LEU A 77 -0.23 -1.06 -13.80
CA LEU A 77 -1.60 -1.54 -13.97
C LEU A 77 -2.20 -1.06 -15.28
N PHE A 78 -2.01 0.21 -15.61
CA PHE A 78 -2.50 0.79 -16.86
C PHE A 78 -1.90 0.08 -18.08
N ILE A 79 -0.59 -0.16 -18.09
CA ILE A 79 0.08 -0.92 -19.15
C ILE A 79 -0.50 -2.33 -19.26
N MET A 80 -0.69 -3.04 -18.13
CA MET A 80 -1.30 -4.37 -18.15
C MET A 80 -2.71 -4.37 -18.73
N LEU A 81 -3.54 -3.40 -18.37
CA LEU A 81 -4.90 -3.26 -18.91
C LEU A 81 -4.89 -2.96 -20.42
N VAL A 82 -3.97 -2.10 -20.89
CA VAL A 82 -3.80 -1.82 -22.31
C VAL A 82 -3.38 -3.09 -23.06
N LEU A 83 -2.41 -3.85 -22.54
CA LEU A 83 -1.95 -5.10 -23.16
C LEU A 83 -3.06 -6.16 -23.23
N GLU A 84 -3.89 -6.27 -22.19
CA GLU A 84 -5.07 -7.16 -22.18
C GLU A 84 -6.09 -6.73 -23.23
N ASN A 85 -6.35 -5.42 -23.37
CA ASN A 85 -7.28 -4.88 -24.37
C ASN A 85 -6.84 -5.17 -25.81
N TYR A 86 -5.53 -5.26 -26.07
CA TYR A 86 -5.00 -5.67 -27.38
C TYR A 86 -4.81 -7.19 -27.51
N HIS A 87 -5.21 -7.98 -26.51
CA HIS A 87 -4.99 -9.44 -26.43
C HIS A 87 -3.51 -9.85 -26.59
N ILE A 88 -2.59 -8.97 -26.21
CA ILE A 88 -1.13 -9.21 -26.25
C ILE A 88 -0.65 -9.82 -24.92
N SER A 89 -1.42 -9.64 -23.84
CA SER A 89 -1.07 -10.13 -22.52
C SER A 89 -1.03 -11.67 -22.47
N LEU A 90 0.05 -12.21 -21.92
CA LEU A 90 0.15 -13.65 -21.57
C LEU A 90 -0.59 -13.98 -20.27
N ILE A 91 -0.96 -12.96 -19.48
CA ILE A 91 -1.61 -13.11 -18.18
C ILE A 91 -3.06 -12.70 -18.35
N LYS A 92 -3.98 -13.66 -18.13
CA LYS A 92 -5.41 -13.37 -18.12
C LYS A 92 -5.75 -12.54 -16.88
N LEU A 93 -6.07 -11.26 -17.08
CA LEU A 93 -6.47 -10.37 -16.00
C LEU A 93 -7.91 -10.68 -15.60
N ASN A 94 -8.11 -11.40 -14.49
CA ASN A 94 -9.42 -11.52 -13.86
C ASN A 94 -9.63 -10.42 -12.81
N ILE A 95 -10.89 -10.23 -12.40
CA ILE A 95 -11.24 -9.21 -11.42
C ILE A 95 -10.50 -9.40 -10.10
N ASN A 96 -10.32 -10.64 -9.64
CA ASN A 96 -9.61 -10.95 -8.41
C ASN A 96 -8.14 -10.49 -8.46
N PHE A 97 -7.46 -10.65 -9.60
CA PHE A 97 -6.10 -10.18 -9.82
C PHE A 97 -6.01 -8.66 -9.72
N ILE A 98 -6.94 -7.95 -10.37
CA ILE A 98 -6.99 -6.48 -10.33
C ILE A 98 -7.25 -5.99 -8.91
N LEU A 99 -8.18 -6.61 -8.17
CA LEU A 99 -8.46 -6.27 -6.78
C LEU A 99 -7.23 -6.49 -5.88
N ILE A 100 -6.55 -7.63 -6.01
CA ILE A 100 -5.31 -7.91 -5.28
C ILE A 100 -4.24 -6.88 -5.62
N TYR A 101 -4.07 -6.54 -6.90
CA TYR A 101 -3.12 -5.53 -7.33
C TYR A 101 -3.38 -4.17 -6.67
N LEU A 102 -4.64 -3.74 -6.63
CA LEU A 102 -5.03 -2.48 -5.99
C LEU A 102 -4.77 -2.51 -4.48
N LEU A 103 -5.02 -3.63 -3.81
CA LEU A 103 -4.69 -3.80 -2.39
C LEU A 103 -3.19 -3.66 -2.13
N ILE A 104 -2.35 -4.28 -2.95
CA ILE A 104 -0.88 -4.16 -2.85
C ILE A 104 -0.45 -2.70 -3.11
N THR A 105 -1.08 -2.04 -4.09
CA THR A 105 -0.80 -0.62 -4.43
C THR A 105 -1.19 0.35 -3.32
N LEU A 106 -2.15 0.00 -2.46
CA LEU A 106 -2.48 0.77 -1.25
C LEU A 106 -1.58 0.40 -0.06
N PHE A 107 -1.08 -0.83 0.00
CA PHE A 107 -0.30 -1.28 1.14
C PHE A 107 1.18 -0.89 1.05
N ILE A 108 1.84 -1.16 -0.08
CA ILE A 108 3.29 -0.94 -0.24
C ILE A 108 3.67 0.53 -0.04
N PRO A 109 3.06 1.50 -0.77
CA PRO A 109 3.47 2.89 -0.68
C PRO A 109 3.22 3.51 0.70
N PHE A 110 2.15 3.12 1.39
CA PHE A 110 1.73 3.79 2.63
C PHE A 110 2.21 3.10 3.91
N TYR A 111 2.59 1.83 3.84
CA TYR A 111 3.04 1.07 5.02
C TYR A 111 4.47 0.54 4.89
N ILE A 112 4.89 0.06 3.72
CA ILE A 112 6.23 -0.51 3.55
C ILE A 112 7.27 0.58 3.27
N ILE A 113 7.01 1.48 2.32
CA ILE A 113 7.95 2.55 1.95
C ILE A 113 8.36 3.43 3.15
N PRO A 114 7.44 3.88 4.02
CA PRO A 114 7.81 4.64 5.22
C PRO A 114 8.69 3.84 6.19
N LEU A 115 8.53 2.53 6.29
CA LEU A 115 9.36 1.69 7.16
C LEU A 115 10.79 1.58 6.61
N ILE A 116 10.95 1.48 5.28
CA ILE A 116 12.26 1.38 4.63
C ILE A 116 13.01 2.71 4.75
N ILE A 117 12.40 3.82 4.32
CA ILE A 117 13.08 5.13 4.24
C ILE A 117 13.42 5.66 5.62
N LYS A 118 12.68 5.32 6.66
CA LYS A 118 13.05 5.73 8.02
C LYS A 118 14.28 5.00 8.57
N LYS A 119 14.71 3.91 7.93
CA LYS A 119 15.88 3.12 8.34
C LYS A 119 17.17 3.57 7.65
N PHE A 120 17.08 4.40 6.61
CA PHE A 120 18.20 4.87 5.78
C PHE A 120 18.24 6.40 5.75
#